data_AF-A0A139QYS2-F1
#
_entry.id   AF-A0A139QYS2-F1
#
_cell.length_a   1.000
_cell.length_b   1.000
_cell.length_c   1.000
_cell.angle_alpha   90.00
_cell.angle_beta   90.00
_cell.angle_gamma   90.00
#
_symmetry.space_group_name_H-M   'P 1'
#
loop_
_entity.id
_entity.type
_entity.pdbx_description
1 polymer ?
#
loop_
_entity_poly.entity_id
_entity_poly.type
_entity_poly.pdbx_seq_one_letter_code
_entity_poly.pdbx_strand_id
1 'polypeptide(L)'
;MDKKVLFEALNTELAKENIDLEIICVGGFVLEYYNLRGTQDVDAFYQEDAKIRSIIEKVGDDFGVNEPEELWLNNNVANMNRVPPRSICEKAFSYSNLTVFVPPLSYILGMKLESGRDRDR
;
A
#
# COMPACT_ATOMS: atom_id res chain seq x y z
N MET A 1 -5.28 -9.77 -9.59
CA MET A 1 -6.13 -8.60 -9.87
C MET A 1 -5.22 -7.41 -10.02
N ASP A 2 -5.44 -6.54 -11.00
CA ASP A 2 -4.63 -5.33 -11.18
C ASP A 2 -4.87 -4.37 -10.01
N LYS A 3 -3.82 -4.07 -9.23
CA LYS A 3 -3.90 -3.18 -8.08
C LYS A 3 -4.32 -1.75 -8.45
N LYS A 4 -4.13 -1.33 -9.70
CA LYS A 4 -4.62 -0.03 -10.19
C LYS A 4 -6.14 0.10 -10.03
N VAL A 5 -6.88 -0.99 -10.28
CA VAL A 5 -8.34 -1.00 -10.14
C VAL A 5 -8.75 -0.77 -8.68
N LEU A 6 -8.03 -1.36 -7.73
CA LEU A 6 -8.29 -1.15 -6.30
C LEU A 6 -7.94 0.28 -5.86
N PHE A 7 -6.83 0.85 -6.36
CA PHE A 7 -6.50 2.26 -6.08
C PHE A 7 -7.49 3.25 -6.70
N GLU A 8 -8.02 2.97 -7.89
CA GLU A 8 -9.08 3.77 -8.52
C GLU A 8 -10.38 3.72 -7.72
N ALA A 9 -10.76 2.54 -7.23
CA ALA A 9 -11.92 2.36 -6.35
C ALA A 9 -11.73 3.10 -5.02
N LEU A 10 -10.54 2.96 -4.40
CA LEU A 10 -10.18 3.67 -3.18
C LEU A 10 -10.24 5.18 -3.35
N ASN A 11 -9.65 5.71 -4.43
CA ASN A 11 -9.76 7.13 -4.77
C ASN A 11 -11.21 7.59 -4.88
N THR A 12 -12.07 6.79 -5.50
CA THR A 12 -13.49 7.12 -5.71
C THR A 12 -14.24 7.21 -4.38
N GLU A 13 -14.01 6.28 -3.46
CA GLU A 13 -14.64 6.32 -2.13
C GLU A 13 -14.08 7.45 -1.26
N LEU A 14 -12.77 7.71 -1.32
CA LEU A 14 -12.14 8.86 -0.65
C LEU A 14 -12.71 10.20 -1.15
N ALA A 15 -12.94 10.33 -2.46
CA ALA A 15 -13.50 11.53 -3.07
C ALA A 15 -14.93 11.83 -2.59
N LYS A 16 -15.76 10.81 -2.35
CA LYS A 16 -17.13 10.98 -1.82
C LYS A 16 -17.14 11.61 -0.43
N GLU A 17 -16.08 11.35 0.34
CA GLU A 17 -15.92 11.82 1.72
C GLU A 17 -15.02 13.06 1.82
N ASN A 18 -14.51 13.55 0.68
CA ASN A 18 -13.57 14.67 0.58
C ASN A 18 -12.32 14.48 1.45
N ILE A 19 -11.75 13.27 1.41
CA ILE A 19 -10.55 12.90 2.16
C ILE A 19 -9.38 12.75 1.18
N ASP A 20 -8.28 13.47 1.42
CA ASP A 20 -7.04 13.27 0.69
C ASP A 20 -6.13 12.30 1.45
N LEU A 21 -5.66 11.27 0.74
CA LEU A 21 -4.78 10.24 1.30
C LEU A 21 -3.49 10.13 0.49
N GLU A 22 -2.37 10.21 1.19
CA GLU A 22 -1.07 9.79 0.66
C GLU A 22 -0.67 8.45 1.29
N ILE A 23 -0.27 7.50 0.44
CA ILE A 23 0.24 6.20 0.88
C ILE A 23 1.63 5.96 0.31
N ILE A 24 2.53 5.38 1.10
CA ILE A 24 3.84 4.90 0.64
C ILE A 24 3.81 3.37 0.66
N CYS A 25 3.60 2.76 -0.50
CA CYS A 25 3.57 1.31 -0.63
C CYS A 25 4.99 0.73 -0.57
N VAL A 26 5.14 -0.38 0.16
CA VAL A 26 6.38 -1.11 0.37
C VAL A 26 6.16 -2.61 0.18
N GLY A 27 7.16 -3.43 0.54
CA GLY A 27 6.99 -4.88 0.54
C GLY A 27 6.80 -5.48 -0.86
N GLY A 28 5.92 -6.47 -0.97
CA GLY A 28 5.67 -7.21 -2.21
C GLY A 28 5.15 -6.33 -3.34
N PHE A 29 4.37 -5.30 -3.02
CA PHE A 29 3.76 -4.42 -4.03
C PHE A 29 4.79 -3.67 -4.87
N VAL A 30 5.90 -3.24 -4.27
CA VAL A 30 6.97 -2.56 -5.02
C VAL A 30 7.62 -3.50 -6.03
N LEU A 31 7.76 -4.79 -5.70
CA LEU A 31 8.26 -5.79 -6.65
C LEU A 31 7.27 -6.01 -7.80
N GLU A 32 5.96 -5.97 -7.52
CA GLU A 32 4.91 -6.07 -8.54
C GLU A 32 4.93 -4.86 -9.47
N TYR A 33 5.07 -3.64 -8.92
CA TYR A 33 5.17 -2.40 -9.67
C TYR A 33 6.32 -2.41 -10.69
N TYR A 34 7.47 -3.00 -10.32
CA TYR A 34 8.62 -3.18 -11.24
C TYR A 34 8.56 -4.46 -12.08
N ASN A 35 7.41 -5.15 -12.15
CA ASN A 35 7.18 -6.39 -12.92
C ASN A 35 8.11 -7.56 -12.51
N LEU A 36 8.53 -7.63 -11.25
CA LEU A 36 9.42 -8.67 -10.75
C LEU A 36 8.66 -9.84 -10.11
N ARG A 37 7.64 -9.56 -9.30
CA ARG A 37 6.86 -10.57 -8.57
C ARG A 37 5.51 -10.01 -8.12
N GLY A 38 4.42 -10.74 -8.34
CA GLY A 38 3.10 -10.35 -7.86
C GLY A 38 2.91 -10.56 -6.35
N THR A 39 1.99 -9.81 -5.76
CA THR A 39 1.58 -9.87 -4.35
C THR A 39 0.06 -9.89 -4.21
N GLN A 40 -0.45 -10.51 -3.16
CA GLN A 40 -1.89 -10.53 -2.88
C GLN A 40 -2.32 -9.21 -2.22
N ASP A 41 -1.62 -8.84 -1.16
CA ASP A 41 -1.83 -7.66 -0.32
C ASP A 41 -0.86 -6.52 -0.66
N VAL A 42 -1.21 -5.30 -0.20
CA VAL A 42 -0.40 -4.10 -0.29
C VAL A 42 -0.02 -3.65 1.12
N ASP A 43 1.25 -3.80 1.46
CA ASP A 43 1.83 -3.15 2.63
C ASP A 43 2.07 -1.66 2.32
N ALA A 44 1.58 -0.74 3.14
CA ALA A 44 1.82 0.68 2.95
C ALA A 44 1.94 1.45 4.25
N PHE A 45 2.62 2.59 4.22
CA PHE A 45 2.57 3.59 5.28
C PHE A 45 1.55 4.66 4.93
N TYR A 46 0.63 4.93 5.85
CA TYR A 46 -0.32 6.02 5.74
C TYR A 46 -0.82 6.48 7.11
N GLN A 47 -1.40 7.66 7.18
CA GLN A 47 -2.07 8.12 8.40
C GLN A 47 -3.37 7.34 8.57
N GLU A 48 -3.40 6.44 9.54
CA GLU A 48 -4.59 5.64 9.82
C GLU A 48 -5.62 6.45 10.63
N ASP A 49 -6.86 6.34 10.21
CA ASP A 49 -8.05 6.86 10.87
C ASP A 49 -9.19 5.85 10.68
N ALA A 50 -10.16 5.86 11.58
CA ALA A 50 -11.31 4.95 11.53
C ALA A 50 -12.11 5.09 10.24
N LYS A 51 -12.28 6.30 9.71
CA LYS A 51 -12.98 6.53 8.44
C LYS A 51 -12.17 5.99 7.26
N ILE A 52 -10.87 6.30 7.18
CA ILE A 52 -9.96 5.74 6.17
C ILE A 52 -9.98 4.21 6.18
N ARG A 53 -9.89 3.60 7.37
CA ARG A 53 -9.93 2.14 7.53
C ARG A 53 -11.25 1.56 6.99
N SER A 54 -12.39 2.14 7.33
CA SER A 54 -13.69 1.69 6.85
C SER A 54 -13.85 1.80 5.32
N ILE A 55 -13.25 2.83 4.71
CA ILE A 55 -13.24 3.00 3.26
C ILE A 55 -12.38 1.92 2.59
N ILE A 56 -11.19 1.65 3.13
CA ILE A 56 -10.29 0.60 2.63
C ILE A 56 -10.97 -0.78 2.73
N GLU A 57 -11.59 -1.06 3.86
CA GLU A 57 -12.34 -2.30 4.13
C GLU A 57 -13.46 -2.48 3.11
N LYS A 58 -14.31 -1.46 2.93
CA LYS A 58 -15.38 -1.47 1.93
C LYS A 58 -14.87 -1.81 0.53
N VAL A 59 -13.78 -1.17 0.08
CA VAL A 59 -13.19 -1.45 -1.24
C VAL A 59 -12.70 -2.90 -1.32
N GLY A 60 -12.09 -3.41 -0.25
CA GLY A 60 -11.66 -4.81 -0.22
C GLY A 60 -12.83 -5.79 -0.31
N ASP A 61 -13.94 -5.48 0.37
CA ASP A 61 -15.16 -6.31 0.37
C ASP A 61 -15.85 -6.28 -1.00
N ASP A 62 -15.97 -5.10 -1.62
CA ASP A 62 -16.58 -4.91 -2.94
C ASP A 62 -15.86 -5.74 -4.02
N PHE A 63 -14.55 -5.98 -3.85
CA PHE A 63 -13.73 -6.75 -4.79
C PHE A 63 -13.39 -8.17 -4.30
N GLY A 64 -13.81 -8.55 -3.08
CA GLY A 64 -13.51 -9.86 -2.49
C GLY A 64 -12.01 -10.12 -2.30
N VAL A 65 -11.24 -9.09 -1.92
CA VAL A 65 -9.77 -9.15 -1.76
C VAL A 65 -9.30 -8.95 -0.31
N ASN A 66 -10.22 -8.71 0.63
CA ASN A 66 -9.91 -8.80 2.05
C ASN A 66 -9.78 -10.27 2.46
N GLU A 67 -8.87 -10.53 3.39
CA GLU A 67 -8.80 -11.78 4.14
C GLU A 67 -9.54 -11.61 5.48
N PRO A 68 -10.00 -12.69 6.14
CA PRO A 68 -10.84 -12.61 7.34
C PRO A 68 -10.30 -11.74 8.48
N GLU A 69 -8.98 -11.57 8.57
CA GLU A 69 -8.29 -10.80 9.62
C GLU A 69 -7.40 -9.68 9.05
N GLU A 70 -7.32 -9.53 7.73
CA GLU A 70 -6.38 -8.61 7.08
C GLU A 70 -7.01 -7.88 5.89
N LEU A 71 -6.84 -6.56 5.86
CA LEU A 71 -7.27 -5.72 4.74
C LEU A 71 -6.29 -5.84 3.58
N TRP A 72 -6.79 -5.75 2.35
CA TRP A 72 -5.97 -5.77 1.14
C TRP A 72 -4.90 -4.66 1.09
N LEU A 73 -5.15 -3.53 1.76
CA LEU A 73 -4.21 -2.45 2.00
C LEU A 73 -4.00 -2.33 3.51
N ASN A 74 -2.80 -2.70 3.96
CA ASN A 74 -2.47 -2.80 5.38
C ASN A 74 -1.44 -1.74 5.80
N ASN A 75 -1.50 -1.31 7.06
CA ASN A 75 -0.54 -0.37 7.67
C ASN A 75 0.36 -1.02 8.73
N ASN A 76 0.39 -2.36 8.80
CA ASN A 76 1.10 -3.06 9.87
C ASN A 76 2.62 -2.79 9.82
N VAL A 77 3.15 -2.48 8.64
CA VAL A 77 4.54 -2.05 8.44
C VAL A 77 4.93 -0.82 9.26
N ALA A 78 3.98 0.06 9.63
CA ALA A 78 4.25 1.20 10.50
C ALA A 78 4.74 0.81 11.90
N ASN A 79 4.35 -0.37 12.38
CA ASN A 79 4.76 -0.90 13.68
C ASN A 79 6.12 -1.63 13.63
N MET A 80 6.58 -2.01 12.44
CA MET A 80 7.73 -2.90 12.26
C MET A 80 8.92 -2.22 11.59
N ASN A 81 8.68 -1.15 10.82
CA ASN A 81 9.67 -0.55 9.94
C ASN A 81 9.64 0.97 10.01
N ARG A 82 10.78 1.58 9.70
CA ARG A 82 10.86 3.04 9.53
C ARG A 82 10.20 3.43 8.20
N VAL A 83 9.41 4.50 8.24
CA VAL A 83 8.81 5.10 7.05
C VAL A 83 9.92 5.52 6.08
N PRO A 84 9.85 5.13 4.79
CA PRO A 84 10.79 5.61 3.78
C PRO A 84 10.78 7.15 3.70
N PRO A 85 11.94 7.81 3.59
CA PRO A 85 11.98 9.25 3.37
C PRO A 85 11.21 9.62 2.11
N ARG A 86 10.27 10.58 2.23
CA ARG A 86 9.43 10.99 1.09
C ARG A 86 10.24 11.48 -0.12
N SER A 87 11.43 12.03 0.12
CA SER A 87 12.36 12.54 -0.90
C SER A 87 12.97 11.46 -1.80
N ILE A 88 12.99 10.19 -1.35
CA ILE A 88 13.48 9.08 -2.17
C ILE A 88 12.34 8.32 -2.86
N CYS A 89 11.09 8.63 -2.53
CA CYS A 89 9.95 7.93 -3.08
C CYS A 89 9.51 8.58 -4.40
N GLU A 90 9.25 7.75 -5.41
CA GLU A 90 8.63 8.19 -6.64
C GLU A 90 7.10 8.12 -6.53
N LYS A 91 6.42 8.98 -7.29
CA LYS A 91 4.96 8.98 -7.37
C LYS A 91 4.53 7.94 -8.41
N ALA A 92 4.13 6.76 -7.96
CA ALA A 92 3.67 5.66 -8.81
C ALA A 92 2.31 5.97 -9.46
N PHE A 93 1.35 6.46 -8.66
CA PHE A 93 0.02 6.85 -9.13
C PHE A 93 -0.43 8.16 -8.49
N SER A 94 -1.13 8.98 -9.28
CA SER A 94 -1.70 10.25 -8.83
C SER A 94 -3.16 10.32 -9.27
N TYR A 95 -4.07 10.30 -8.30
CA TYR A 95 -5.50 10.48 -8.51
C TYR A 95 -5.96 11.80 -7.88
N SER A 96 -7.28 12.03 -7.80
CA SER A 96 -7.84 13.26 -7.24
C SER A 96 -7.67 13.38 -5.73
N ASN A 97 -7.81 12.25 -5.01
CA ASN A 97 -7.86 12.17 -3.55
C ASN A 97 -6.95 11.06 -3.00
N LEU A 98 -6.23 10.35 -3.88
CA LEU A 98 -5.23 9.35 -3.52
C LEU A 98 -3.93 9.62 -4.27
N THR A 99 -2.83 9.69 -3.53
CA THR A 99 -1.49 9.66 -4.13
C THR A 99 -0.70 8.46 -3.61
N VAL A 100 -0.19 7.64 -4.54
CA VAL A 100 0.54 6.42 -4.24
C VAL A 100 2.02 6.63 -4.53
N PHE A 101 2.85 6.43 -3.52
CA PHE A 101 4.30 6.50 -3.60
C PHE A 101 4.92 5.11 -3.46
N VAL A 102 6.08 4.93 -4.09
CA VAL A 102 6.93 3.74 -3.89
C VAL A 102 8.38 4.17 -3.69
N PRO A 103 9.12 3.55 -2.74
CA PRO A 103 10.55 3.75 -2.62
C PRO A 103 11.30 2.92 -3.70
N PRO A 104 12.58 3.22 -3.95
CA PRO A 104 13.37 2.44 -4.90
C PRO A 104 13.59 1.00 -4.42
N LEU A 105 13.83 0.09 -5.36
CA LEU A 105 14.11 -1.33 -5.07
C LEU A 105 15.25 -1.53 -4.05
N SER A 106 16.27 -0.66 -4.05
CA SER A 106 17.37 -0.71 -3.09
C SER A 106 16.91 -0.52 -1.65
N TYR A 107 15.89 0.32 -1.41
CA TYR A 107 15.29 0.50 -0.09
C TYR A 107 14.54 -0.77 0.35
N ILE A 108 13.77 -1.38 -0.56
CA ILE A 108 13.05 -2.62 -0.31
C ILE A 108 14.00 -3.78 0.00
N LEU A 109 15.13 -3.86 -0.72
CA LEU A 109 16.19 -4.82 -0.41
C LEU A 109 16.71 -4.62 1.02
N GLY A 110 16.99 -3.37 1.42
CA GLY A 110 17.38 -3.03 2.79
C GLY A 110 16.34 -3.48 3.82
N MET A 111 15.06 -3.17 3.61
CA MET A 111 13.97 -3.59 4.50
C MET A 111 13.90 -5.11 4.66
N LYS A 112 14.09 -5.86 3.57
CA LYS A 112 14.09 -7.33 3.61
C LYS A 112 15.25 -7.89 4.43
N LEU A 113 16.45 -7.36 4.20
CA LEU A 113 17.65 -7.74 4.95
C LEU A 113 17.52 -7.45 6.44
N GLU A 114 16.93 -6.30 6.81
CA GLU A 114 16.66 -5.96 8.21
C GLU A 114 15.61 -6.88 8.86
N SER A 115 14.57 -7.26 8.09
CA SER A 115 13.49 -8.12 8.61
C SER A 115 13.91 -9.58 8.82
N GLY A 116 14.95 -10.04 8.12
CA GLY A 116 15.55 -11.37 8.29
C GLY A 116 14.58 -12.56 8.13
N ARG A 117 13.46 -12.39 7.40
CA ARG A 117 12.43 -13.43 7.24
C ARG A 117 12.96 -14.59 6.37
N ASP A 118 12.68 -15.83 6.75
CA ASP A 118 13.17 -17.03 6.03
C ASP A 118 12.74 -17.06 4.55
N ARG A 119 11.60 -16.47 4.20
CA ARG A 119 11.10 -16.35 2.82
C ARG A 119 11.89 -15.38 1.93
N ASP A 120 12.81 -14.62 2.51
CA ASP A 120 13.69 -13.67 1.82
C ASP A 120 15.15 -14.19 1.71
N ARG A 121 15.42 -15.43 2.14
CA ARG A 121 16.70 -16.14 1.94
C ARG A 121 16.79 -16.82 0.58
#